data_AF-A0A2K3JUR0-F1
#
_entry.id   AF-A0A2K3JUR0-F1
#
_cell.length_a   1.000
_cell.length_b   1.000
_cell.length_c   1.000
_cell.angle_alpha   90.00
_cell.angle_beta   90.00
_cell.angle_gamma   90.00
#
_symmetry.space_group_name_H-M   'P 1'
#
loop_
_entity.id
_entity.type
_entity.pdbx_description
1 polymer ?
#
loop_
_entity_poly.entity_id
_entity_poly.type
_entity_poly.pdbx_seq_one_letter_code
_entity_poly.pdbx_strand_id
1 'polypeptide(L)'
;MDCGKEFLYHNEREIYEILVMKLSRDPIESMKLLALWLWLEEIGYGNVVHKIYSSSSTSYTIINEIADEGVTCLNCINTSMIHSSFEFNEDDIPQMCCLIDKEISLKMLYENKVLAKEGVDMMLKNVCMVALGDIMDQVNMKIIGDDEKYNNVNQISTIV
;
A
#
# COMPACT_ATOMS: atom_id res chain seq x y z
N MET A 1 14.03 20.24 -6.37
CA MET A 1 14.02 19.59 -7.69
C MET A 1 12.56 19.39 -8.06
N ASP A 2 12.11 20.04 -9.13
CA ASP A 2 10.71 20.09 -9.55
C ASP A 2 10.69 19.96 -11.08
N CYS A 3 10.33 18.77 -11.60
CA CYS A 3 10.15 18.50 -13.04
C CYS A 3 9.41 17.16 -13.36
N GLY A 4 9.04 16.33 -12.37
CA GLY A 4 8.47 14.99 -12.63
C GLY A 4 7.04 14.75 -12.20
N LYS A 5 6.42 15.68 -11.46
CA LYS A 5 5.25 15.36 -10.61
C LYS A 5 3.99 14.98 -11.39
N GLU A 6 3.82 15.39 -12.64
CA GLU A 6 2.55 15.16 -13.38
C GLU A 6 2.41 13.76 -14.00
N PHE A 7 3.51 13.07 -14.30
CA PHE A 7 3.48 11.68 -14.81
C PHE A 7 3.58 10.64 -13.68
N LEU A 8 4.18 11.01 -12.54
CA LEU A 8 4.34 10.11 -11.39
C LEU A 8 2.98 9.61 -10.90
N TYR A 9 1.97 10.47 -10.74
CA TYR A 9 0.67 10.05 -10.22
C TYR A 9 -0.09 8.98 -11.04
N HIS A 10 0.30 8.66 -12.28
CA HIS A 10 -0.38 7.62 -13.05
C HIS A 10 -0.14 6.23 -12.45
N ASN A 11 1.11 5.83 -12.21
CA ASN A 11 1.42 4.49 -11.67
C ASN A 11 0.87 4.33 -10.25
N GLU A 12 0.96 5.39 -9.45
CA GLU A 12 0.44 5.49 -8.10
C GLU A 12 -1.06 5.24 -8.07
N ARG A 13 -1.81 5.89 -8.97
CA ARG A 13 -3.26 5.72 -9.10
C ARG A 13 -3.62 4.33 -9.59
N GLU A 14 -2.94 3.82 -10.62
CA GLU A 14 -3.17 2.47 -11.16
C GLU A 14 -2.90 1.39 -10.09
N ILE A 15 -1.80 1.50 -9.35
CA ILE A 15 -1.50 0.58 -8.25
C ILE A 15 -2.58 0.66 -7.16
N TYR A 16 -2.99 1.86 -6.78
CA TYR A 16 -4.05 2.02 -5.80
C TYR A 16 -5.37 1.38 -6.27
N GLU A 17 -5.76 1.61 -7.53
CA GLU A 17 -6.94 0.98 -8.14
C GLU A 17 -6.82 -0.54 -8.18
N ILE A 18 -5.65 -1.10 -8.52
CA ILE A 18 -5.42 -2.55 -8.49
C ILE A 18 -5.62 -3.09 -7.07
N LEU A 19 -5.03 -2.45 -6.06
CA LEU A 19 -5.14 -2.90 -4.66
C LEU A 19 -6.60 -2.93 -4.19
N VAL A 20 -7.37 -1.87 -4.45
CA VAL A 20 -8.72 -1.72 -3.87
C VAL A 20 -9.82 -2.32 -4.76
N MET A 21 -9.67 -2.31 -6.09
CA MET A 21 -10.71 -2.78 -7.02
C MET A 21 -10.48 -4.19 -7.54
N LYS A 22 -9.22 -4.65 -7.66
CA LYS A 22 -8.88 -5.97 -8.23
C LYS A 22 -8.52 -6.97 -7.13
N LEU A 23 -7.75 -6.53 -6.14
CA LEU A 23 -7.33 -7.35 -5.01
C LEU A 23 -8.25 -7.21 -3.78
N SER A 24 -9.20 -6.27 -3.83
CA SER A 24 -10.19 -6.03 -2.76
C SER A 24 -9.56 -5.79 -1.39
N ARG A 25 -8.38 -5.17 -1.36
CA ARG A 25 -7.73 -4.76 -0.10
C ARG A 25 -8.42 -3.54 0.48
N ASP A 26 -8.29 -3.36 1.79
CA ASP A 26 -8.83 -2.19 2.48
C ASP A 26 -8.26 -0.89 1.87
N PRO A 27 -9.11 0.09 1.51
CA PRO A 27 -8.64 1.33 0.87
C PRO A 27 -7.68 2.13 1.75
N ILE A 28 -7.91 2.19 3.06
CA ILE A 28 -7.08 2.97 3.98
C ILE A 28 -5.71 2.31 4.14
N GLU A 29 -5.65 0.99 4.31
CA GLU A 29 -4.40 0.22 4.33
C GLU A 29 -3.65 0.34 3.00
N SER A 30 -4.36 0.22 1.87
CA SER A 30 -3.78 0.36 0.53
C SER A 30 -3.15 1.74 0.31
N MET A 31 -3.76 2.79 0.84
CA MET A 31 -3.21 4.14 0.77
C MET A 31 -1.94 4.30 1.63
N LYS A 32 -1.88 3.63 2.78
CA LYS A 32 -0.67 3.57 3.62
C LYS A 32 0.45 2.77 2.97
N LEU A 33 0.13 1.68 2.27
CA LEU A 33 1.09 0.90 1.50
C LEU A 33 1.74 1.76 0.41
N LEU A 34 0.93 2.51 -0.34
CA LEU A 34 1.46 3.43 -1.33
C LEU A 34 2.33 4.52 -0.71
N ALA A 35 1.92 5.06 0.44
CA ALA A 35 2.70 6.04 1.19
C ALA A 35 4.07 5.47 1.64
N LEU A 36 4.11 4.20 2.06
CA LEU A 36 5.36 3.50 2.35
C LEU A 36 6.27 3.42 1.13
N TRP A 37 5.76 2.98 -0.01
CA TRP A 37 6.58 2.85 -1.23
C TRP A 37 7.09 4.20 -1.74
N LEU A 38 6.28 5.24 -1.69
CA LEU A 38 6.70 6.61 -2.04
C LEU A 38 7.76 7.15 -1.08
N TRP A 39 7.61 6.90 0.20
CA TRP A 39 8.64 7.29 1.18
C TRP A 39 9.97 6.56 0.93
N LEU A 40 9.93 5.27 0.58
CA LEU A 40 11.12 4.52 0.19
C LEU A 40 11.81 5.16 -1.04
N GLU A 41 11.05 5.60 -2.03
CA GLU A 41 11.61 6.34 -3.17
C GLU A 41 12.27 7.66 -2.75
N GLU A 42 11.64 8.42 -1.86
CA GLU A 42 12.15 9.70 -1.34
C GLU A 42 13.50 9.54 -0.63
N ILE A 43 13.66 8.48 0.16
CA ILE A 43 14.94 8.19 0.85
C ILE A 43 15.96 7.47 -0.04
N GLY A 44 15.62 7.20 -1.30
CA GLY A 44 16.57 6.77 -2.32
C GLY A 44 16.51 5.29 -2.73
N TYR A 45 15.44 4.55 -2.39
CA TYR A 45 15.25 3.18 -2.86
C TYR A 45 14.77 3.05 -4.31
N GLY A 46 14.47 4.18 -4.96
CA GLY A 46 14.37 4.34 -6.41
C GLY A 46 13.19 3.62 -7.08
N ASN A 47 12.25 4.40 -7.62
CA ASN A 47 11.16 3.95 -8.51
C ASN A 47 10.41 2.68 -8.05
N VAL A 48 10.25 2.49 -6.73
CA VAL A 48 9.55 1.35 -6.12
C VAL A 48 8.16 1.18 -6.72
N VAL A 49 7.34 2.24 -6.77
CA VAL A 49 5.96 2.18 -7.28
C VAL A 49 5.95 1.79 -8.75
N HIS A 50 6.84 2.39 -9.56
CA HIS A 50 6.98 2.02 -10.97
C HIS A 50 7.38 0.54 -11.16
N LYS A 51 8.26 0.02 -10.31
CA LYS A 51 8.67 -1.39 -10.37
C LYS A 51 7.51 -2.33 -10.01
N ILE A 52 6.73 -2.00 -8.97
CA ILE A 52 5.50 -2.75 -8.63
C ILE A 52 4.53 -2.70 -9.81
N TYR A 53 4.29 -1.52 -10.38
CA TYR A 53 3.43 -1.35 -11.54
C TYR A 53 3.92 -2.16 -12.75
N SER A 54 5.22 -2.18 -13.01
CA SER A 54 5.79 -2.98 -14.09
C SER A 54 5.59 -4.49 -13.87
N SER A 55 5.63 -4.96 -12.62
CA SER A 55 5.34 -6.36 -12.28
C SER A 55 3.87 -6.77 -12.53
N SER A 56 2.95 -5.80 -12.51
CA SER A 56 1.51 -6.02 -12.81
C SER A 56 1.26 -6.60 -14.20
N SER A 57 2.15 -6.35 -15.15
CA SER A 57 2.07 -6.87 -16.52
C SER A 57 2.12 -8.40 -16.58
N THR A 58 2.61 -9.05 -15.52
CA THR A 58 2.74 -10.51 -15.43
C THR A 58 1.66 -11.15 -14.57
N SER A 59 1.40 -10.62 -13.36
CA SER A 59 0.32 -11.10 -12.49
C SER A 59 0.05 -10.15 -11.33
N TYR A 60 -1.23 -9.98 -10.97
CA TYR A 60 -1.62 -9.26 -9.75
C TYR A 60 -1.25 -10.01 -8.46
N THR A 61 -0.92 -11.31 -8.54
CA THR A 61 -0.45 -12.10 -7.39
C THR A 61 0.82 -11.51 -6.79
N ILE A 62 1.79 -11.09 -7.62
CA ILE A 62 3.03 -10.47 -7.14
C ILE A 62 2.74 -9.16 -6.40
N ILE A 63 1.79 -8.36 -6.88
CA ILE A 63 1.40 -7.11 -6.20
C ILE A 63 0.79 -7.42 -4.83
N ASN A 64 -0.02 -8.48 -4.73
CA ASN A 64 -0.61 -8.87 -3.45
C ASN A 64 0.44 -9.37 -2.46
N GLU A 65 1.42 -10.14 -2.92
CA GLU A 65 2.56 -10.60 -2.09
C GLU A 65 3.40 -9.40 -1.61
N ILE A 66 3.73 -8.46 -2.50
CA ILE A 66 4.44 -7.22 -2.14
C ILE A 66 3.60 -6.37 -1.17
N ALA A 67 2.28 -6.36 -1.33
CA ALA A 67 1.39 -5.66 -0.40
C ALA A 67 1.39 -6.31 1.00
N ASP A 68 1.39 -7.64 1.08
CA ASP A 68 1.48 -8.36 2.36
C ASP A 68 2.81 -8.08 3.08
N GLU A 69 3.93 -8.07 2.35
CA GLU A 69 5.24 -7.67 2.89
C GLU A 69 5.28 -6.19 3.29
N GLY A 70 4.61 -5.32 2.53
CA GLY A 70 4.43 -3.91 2.88
C GLY A 70 3.63 -3.73 4.17
N VAL A 71 2.61 -4.57 4.42
CA VAL A 71 1.87 -4.58 5.70
C VAL A 71 2.80 -4.99 6.83
N THR A 72 3.65 -6.01 6.63
CA THR A 72 4.68 -6.37 7.60
C THR A 72 5.62 -5.21 7.91
N CYS A 73 6.06 -4.45 6.90
CA CYS A 73 6.86 -3.23 7.07
C CYS A 73 6.11 -2.15 7.88
N LEU A 74 4.84 -1.88 7.54
CA LEU A 74 4.01 -0.91 8.26
C LEU A 74 3.79 -1.31 9.72
N ASN A 75 3.58 -2.59 9.99
CA ASN A 75 3.45 -3.12 11.35
C ASN A 75 4.77 -2.98 12.12
N CYS A 76 5.89 -3.26 11.46
CA CYS A 76 7.24 -3.08 12.02
C CYS A 76 7.50 -1.65 12.47
N ILE A 77 7.20 -0.64 11.64
CA ILE A 77 7.46 0.77 12.01
C ILE A 77 6.45 1.31 13.05
N ASN A 78 5.26 0.73 13.14
CA ASN A 78 4.23 1.13 14.10
C ASN A 78 4.27 0.36 15.43
N THR A 79 5.10 -0.68 15.54
CA THR A 79 5.13 -1.51 16.74
C THR A 79 5.65 -0.75 17.98
N SER A 80 4.95 -0.94 19.10
CA SER A 80 5.40 -0.51 20.42
C SER A 80 6.32 -1.52 21.10
N MET A 81 6.53 -2.70 20.49
CA MET A 81 7.41 -3.72 21.04
C MET A 81 8.85 -3.22 21.15
N ILE A 82 9.54 -3.64 22.21
CA ILE A 82 10.97 -3.40 22.42
C ILE A 82 11.81 -4.41 21.62
N HIS A 83 13.02 -4.01 21.22
CA HIS A 83 13.84 -4.73 20.23
C HIS A 83 14.11 -6.19 20.60
N SER A 84 14.18 -6.52 21.89
CA SER A 84 14.43 -7.89 22.38
C SER A 84 13.28 -8.87 22.14
N SER A 85 12.09 -8.36 21.77
CA SER A 85 10.88 -9.15 21.58
C SER A 85 10.43 -9.21 20.13
N PHE A 86 11.14 -8.53 19.23
CA PHE A 86 10.83 -8.50 17.80
C PHE A 86 11.85 -9.37 17.08
N GLU A 87 11.39 -10.53 16.61
CA GLU A 87 12.20 -11.41 15.77
C GLU A 87 12.18 -10.87 14.34
N PHE A 88 13.36 -10.70 13.75
CA PHE A 88 13.53 -10.31 12.36
C PHE A 88 14.02 -11.52 11.61
N ASN A 89 13.25 -12.02 10.65
CA ASN A 89 13.77 -12.99 9.69
C ASN A 89 14.11 -12.25 8.40
N GLU A 90 15.25 -12.59 7.80
CA GLU A 90 15.63 -12.06 6.48
C GLU A 90 14.60 -12.45 5.40
N ASP A 91 13.83 -13.52 5.66
CA ASP A 91 12.76 -14.04 4.81
C ASP A 91 11.38 -13.38 5.03
N ASP A 92 11.27 -12.32 5.84
CA ASP A 92 9.96 -11.69 6.11
C ASP A 92 9.50 -10.76 4.97
N ILE A 93 10.42 -10.24 4.14
CA ILE A 93 10.12 -9.33 3.01
C ILE A 93 10.87 -9.67 1.69
N PRO A 94 10.87 -10.93 1.24
CA PRO A 94 11.68 -11.38 0.11
C PRO A 94 11.31 -10.71 -1.22
N GLN A 95 10.03 -10.44 -1.51
CA GLN A 95 9.61 -9.80 -2.75
C GLN A 95 10.04 -8.33 -2.82
N MET A 96 9.90 -7.58 -1.73
CA MET A 96 10.38 -6.20 -1.63
C MET A 96 11.89 -6.14 -1.79
N CYS A 97 12.64 -7.08 -1.18
CA CYS A 97 14.08 -7.20 -1.38
C CYS A 97 14.45 -7.51 -2.83
N CYS A 98 13.71 -8.40 -3.51
CA CYS A 98 13.95 -8.69 -4.92
C CYS A 98 13.62 -7.51 -5.84
N LEU A 99 12.58 -6.74 -5.50
CA LEU A 99 12.12 -5.59 -6.27
C LEU A 99 13.09 -4.40 -6.14
N ILE A 100 13.60 -4.19 -4.95
CA ILE A 100 14.42 -3.02 -4.60
C ILE A 100 15.89 -3.42 -4.76
N ASP A 101 16.59 -2.83 -5.72
CA ASP A 101 18.01 -3.11 -6.03
C ASP A 101 19.00 -2.68 -4.92
N LYS A 102 18.49 -2.40 -3.73
CA LYS A 102 19.22 -2.04 -2.52
C LYS A 102 18.64 -2.85 -1.36
N GLU A 103 19.52 -3.29 -0.48
CA GLU A 103 19.15 -4.06 0.70
C GLU A 103 18.23 -3.22 1.61
N ILE A 104 16.96 -3.58 1.64
CA ILE A 104 15.98 -3.14 2.65
C ILE A 104 15.79 -4.31 3.62
N SER A 105 15.62 -4.02 4.91
CA SER A 105 15.31 -5.06 5.89
C SER A 105 14.35 -4.53 6.94
N LEU A 106 13.56 -5.43 7.53
CA LEU A 106 12.70 -5.07 8.66
C LEU A 106 13.50 -4.56 9.85
N LYS A 107 14.71 -5.10 10.06
CA LYS A 107 15.63 -4.63 11.10
C LYS A 107 15.97 -3.15 10.92
N MET A 108 16.37 -2.76 9.70
CA MET A 108 16.70 -1.36 9.40
C MET A 108 15.47 -0.45 9.59
N LEU A 109 14.29 -0.88 9.13
CA LEU A 109 13.05 -0.14 9.33
C LEU A 109 12.71 0.01 10.82
N TYR A 110 12.89 -1.03 11.63
CA TYR A 110 12.65 -1.00 13.05
C TYR A 110 13.61 -0.06 13.79
N GLU A 111 14.91 -0.15 13.49
CA GLU A 111 15.94 0.71 14.08
C GLU A 111 15.67 2.20 13.79
N ASN A 112 15.07 2.50 12.64
CA ASN A 112 14.73 3.85 12.21
C ASN A 112 13.22 4.15 12.27
N LYS A 113 12.44 3.39 13.05
CA LYS A 113 10.97 3.39 12.97
C LYS A 113 10.30 4.74 13.20
N VAL A 114 10.92 5.62 13.99
CA VAL A 114 10.40 6.98 14.23
C VAL A 114 10.44 7.79 12.93
N LEU A 115 11.61 7.85 12.27
CA LEU A 115 11.78 8.55 10.99
C LEU A 115 10.95 7.90 9.89
N ALA A 116 10.90 6.57 9.87
CA ALA A 116 10.09 5.82 8.91
C ALA A 116 8.61 6.17 9.06
N LYS A 117 8.08 6.13 10.29
CA LYS A 117 6.69 6.49 10.57
C LYS A 117 6.38 7.93 10.17
N GLU A 118 7.24 8.88 10.54
CA GLU A 118 7.06 10.30 10.18
C GLU A 118 7.04 10.51 8.67
N GLY A 119 7.95 9.85 7.94
CA GLY A 119 8.01 9.93 6.48
C GLY A 119 6.79 9.30 5.79
N VAL A 120 6.33 8.14 6.26
CA VAL A 120 5.11 7.50 5.77
C VAL A 120 3.88 8.37 6.05
N ASP A 121 3.76 8.93 7.26
CA ASP A 121 2.64 9.82 7.61
C ASP A 121 2.65 11.10 6.77
N MET A 122 3.84 11.63 6.43
CA MET A 122 3.99 12.78 5.56
C MET A 122 3.52 12.45 4.14
N MET A 123 3.96 11.33 3.56
CA MET A 123 3.52 10.89 2.23
C MET A 123 2.02 10.65 2.17
N LEU A 124 1.48 9.99 3.20
CA LEU A 124 0.05 9.72 3.29
C LEU A 124 -0.78 11.01 3.24
N LYS A 125 -0.45 11.99 4.08
CA LYS A 125 -1.21 13.23 4.21
C LYS A 125 -1.03 14.18 3.03
N ASN A 126 0.22 14.35 2.58
CA ASN A 126 0.55 15.39 1.61
C ASN A 126 0.46 14.92 0.16
N VAL A 127 0.51 13.61 -0.07
CA VAL A 127 0.52 13.02 -1.42
C VAL A 127 -0.69 12.12 -1.61
N CYS A 128 -0.79 11.01 -0.88
CA CYS A 128 -1.78 9.98 -1.17
C CYS A 128 -3.22 10.47 -0.96
N MET A 129 -3.53 11.10 0.16
CA MET A 129 -4.90 11.61 0.44
C MET A 129 -5.36 12.64 -0.58
N VAL A 130 -4.44 13.49 -1.06
CA VAL A 130 -4.73 14.52 -2.07
C VAL A 130 -4.91 13.89 -3.45
N ALA A 131 -4.03 12.95 -3.81
CA ALA A 131 -3.98 12.39 -5.15
C ALA A 131 -4.94 11.21 -5.38
N LEU A 132 -5.46 10.58 -4.33
CA LEU A 132 -6.26 9.35 -4.42
C LEU A 132 -7.64 9.45 -3.78
N GLY A 133 -8.00 10.61 -3.21
CA GLY A 133 -9.26 10.79 -2.50
C GLY A 133 -10.48 10.48 -3.38
N ASP A 134 -10.42 10.84 -4.66
CA ASP A 134 -11.50 10.57 -5.61
C ASP A 134 -11.69 9.07 -5.90
N ILE A 135 -10.61 8.28 -5.95
CA ILE A 135 -10.70 6.82 -6.09
C ILE A 135 -11.28 6.21 -4.81
N MET A 136 -10.86 6.69 -3.64
CA MET A 136 -11.40 6.23 -2.36
C MET A 136 -12.91 6.50 -2.26
N ASP A 137 -13.36 7.67 -2.68
CA ASP A 137 -14.78 8.01 -2.74
C ASP A 137 -15.55 7.08 -3.67
N GLN A 138 -15.00 6.75 -4.85
CA GLN A 138 -15.61 5.79 -5.79
C GLN A 138 -15.76 4.40 -5.17
N VAL A 139 -14.73 3.91 -4.48
CA VAL A 139 -14.76 2.61 -3.80
C VAL A 139 -15.83 2.59 -2.71
N ASN A 140 -15.88 3.62 -1.87
CA ASN A 140 -16.89 3.74 -0.81
C ASN A 140 -18.31 3.75 -1.36
N MET A 141 -18.55 4.50 -2.44
CA MET A 141 -19.87 4.55 -3.10
C MET A 141 -20.27 3.18 -3.66
N LYS A 142 -19.31 2.42 -4.18
CA LYS A 142 -19.56 1.06 -4.69
C LYS A 142 -19.91 0.08 -3.56
N ILE A 143 -19.19 0.13 -2.45
CA ILE A 143 -19.47 -0.71 -1.27
C ILE A 143 -20.89 -0.45 -0.76
N ILE A 144 -21.27 0.83 -0.59
CA ILE A 144 -22.63 1.21 -0.16
C ILE A 144 -23.68 0.70 -1.16
N GLY A 145 -23.44 0.87 -2.46
CA GLY A 145 -24.37 0.40 -3.49
C GLY A 145 -24.51 -1.12 -3.56
N ASP A 146 -23.45 -1.87 -3.26
CA ASP A 146 -23.49 -3.34 -3.20
C ASP A 146 -24.21 -3.84 -1.94
N ASP A 147 -24.04 -3.16 -0.79
CA ASP A 147 -24.79 -3.44 0.44
C ASP A 147 -26.31 -3.21 0.27
N GLU A 148 -26.70 -2.11 -0.38
CA GLU A 148 -28.11 -1.83 -0.68
C GLU A 148 -28.72 -2.89 -1.60
N LYS A 149 -27.99 -3.31 -2.64
CA LYS A 149 -28.44 -4.39 -3.54
C LYS A 149 -28.59 -5.72 -2.80
N TYR A 150 -27.62 -6.09 -1.97
CA TYR A 150 -27.66 -7.33 -1.20
C TYR A 150 -28.87 -7.35 -0.25
N ASN A 151 -29.14 -6.25 0.45
CA ASN A 151 -30.29 -6.11 1.32
C ASN A 151 -31.62 -6.21 0.56
N ASN A 152 -31.71 -5.64 -0.63
CA ASN A 152 -32.92 -5.68 -1.46
C ASN A 152 -33.17 -7.09 -2.02
N VAL A 153 -32.12 -7.79 -2.46
CA VAL A 153 -32.22 -9.21 -2.89
C VAL A 153 -32.69 -10.10 -1.75
N ASN A 154 -32.18 -9.90 -0.53
CA ASN A 154 -32.59 -10.70 0.64
C ASN A 154 -34.02 -10.42 1.10
N GLN A 155 -34.52 -9.19 0.93
CA GLN A 155 -35.93 -8.88 1.18
C GLN A 155 -36.85 -9.59 0.18
N ILE A 156 -36.46 -9.66 -1.10
CA ILE A 156 -37.24 -10.35 -2.13
C ILE A 156 -37.23 -11.88 -1.90
N SER A 157 -36.10 -12.47 -1.52
CA SER A 157 -36.00 -13.92 -1.28
C SER A 157 -36.64 -14.40 0.03
N THR A 158 -37.00 -13.49 0.94
CA THR A 158 -37.75 -13.82 2.18
C THR A 158 -39.29 -13.83 1.97
N ILE A 159 -39.78 -13.38 0.80
CA ILE A 159 -41.22 -13.25 0.50
C ILE A 159 -41.79 -14.47 -0.26
N VAL A 160 -40.98 -15.50 -0.55
CA VAL A 160 -41.42 -16.72 -1.28
C VAL A 160 -41.61 -17.91 -0.36
#